data_AF-A0A7W7VBI0-F1
#
_entry.id   AF-A0A7W7VBI0-F1
#
_cell.length_a   1.000
_cell.length_b   1.000
_cell.length_c   1.000
_cell.angle_alpha   90.00
_cell.angle_beta   90.00
_cell.angle_gamma   90.00
#
_symmetry.space_group_name_H-M   'P 1'
#
loop_
_entity.id
_entity.type
_entity.pdbx_description
1 polymer ?
#
loop_
_entity_poly.entity_id
_entity_poly.type
_entity_poly.pdbx_seq_one_letter_code
_entity_poly.pdbx_strand_id
1 'polypeptide(L)' 'MADEQPTDDPDWIPLDQNPHADDKRDVLDPSGEETPFKRLIFIGLGIGVVVVALVIWLV' A
#
# COMPACT_ATOMS: atom_id res chain seq x y z
N MET A 1 -0.50 35.25 39.80
CA MET A 1 -0.82 34.26 38.75
C MET A 1 0.30 34.42 37.73
N ALA A 2 1.24 33.47 37.68
CA ALA A 2 2.30 33.47 36.68
C ALA A 2 1.79 32.67 35.48
N ASP A 3 1.95 33.24 34.29
CA ASP A 3 1.49 32.67 33.04
C ASP A 3 2.24 31.35 32.75
N GLU A 4 1.51 30.23 32.78
CA GLU A 4 2.02 28.93 32.34
C GLU A 4 2.09 28.93 30.81
N GLN A 5 3.26 29.31 30.30
CA GLN A 5 3.60 29.16 28.90
C GLN A 5 3.62 27.65 28.57
N PRO A 6 2.87 27.14 27.57
CA PRO A 6 3.03 25.76 27.14
C PRO A 6 4.50 25.61 26.71
N THR A 7 5.21 24.72 27.37
CA THR A 7 6.61 24.40 27.03
C THR A 7 6.61 23.68 25.69
N ASP A 8 6.64 24.47 24.62
CA ASP A 8 6.67 24.05 23.21
C ASP A 8 8.05 23.50 22.75
N ASP A 9 8.85 22.95 23.67
CA ASP A 9 9.98 22.11 23.30
C ASP A 9 9.58 20.66 23.59
N PRO A 10 9.13 19.89 22.59
CA PRO A 10 8.98 18.47 22.76
C PRO A 10 10.36 17.91 23.06
N ASP A 11 10.49 17.08 24.10
CA ASP A 11 11.69 16.28 24.36
C ASP A 11 11.90 15.30 23.20
N TRP A 12 12.39 15.82 22.06
CA TRP A 12 12.73 15.03 20.90
C TRP A 12 13.99 14.24 21.23
N ILE A 13 13.79 12.99 21.64
CA ILE A 13 14.88 12.04 21.81
C ILE A 13 15.54 11.85 20.43
N PRO A 14 16.87 11.98 20.32
CA PRO A 14 17.59 11.68 19.09
C PRO A 14 17.19 10.32 18.51
N LEU A 15 16.97 10.26 17.18
CA LEU A 15 16.46 9.06 16.50
C LEU A 15 17.34 7.82 16.72
N ASP A 16 18.62 8.00 16.96
CA ASP A 16 19.61 6.97 17.30
C ASP A 16 19.48 6.44 18.74
N GLN A 17 18.78 7.15 19.61
CA GLN A 17 18.52 6.79 21.00
C GLN A 17 17.12 6.22 21.23
N ASN A 18 16.26 6.19 20.20
CA ASN A 18 14.92 5.63 20.32
C ASN A 18 14.94 4.12 20.01
N PRO A 19 14.81 3.23 21.02
CA PRO A 19 14.85 1.78 20.82
C PRO A 19 13.69 1.26 19.96
N HIS A 20 12.65 2.07 19.73
CA HIS A 20 11.51 1.76 18.86
C HIS A 20 11.62 2.39 17.47
N ALA A 21 12.74 3.02 17.12
CA ALA A 21 12.94 3.63 15.80
C ALA A 21 13.11 2.58 14.69
N ASP A 22 13.62 1.39 15.02
CA ASP A 22 13.72 0.27 14.07
C ASP A 22 12.39 -0.49 13.92
N ASP A 23 11.51 -0.49 14.93
CA ASP A 23 10.20 -1.18 14.91
C ASP A 23 9.21 -0.65 13.84
N LYS A 24 9.48 0.52 13.24
CA LYS A 24 8.59 1.15 12.24
C LYS A 24 9.11 1.10 10.80
N ARG A 25 10.27 0.47 10.56
CA ARG A 25 10.79 0.28 9.20
C ARG A 25 10.22 -0.94 8.47
N ASP A 26 9.43 -1.76 9.16
CA ASP A 26 8.81 -2.97 8.60
C ASP A 26 7.53 -2.73 7.80
N VAL A 27 7.08 -1.47 7.65
CA VAL A 27 5.74 -1.14 7.11
C VAL A 27 5.72 -0.96 5.58
N LEU A 28 6.85 -1.12 4.89
CA LEU A 28 6.91 -1.02 3.43
C LEU A 28 7.59 -2.24 2.84
N ASP A 29 7.09 -3.43 3.15
CA ASP A 29 7.30 -4.58 2.26
C ASP A 29 6.31 -4.44 1.07
N PRO A 30 6.79 -4.11 -0.15
CA PRO A 30 5.95 -4.09 -1.34
C PRO A 30 5.54 -5.49 -1.81
N SER A 31 5.90 -6.55 -1.08
CA SER A 31 5.41 -7.92 -1.30
C SER A 31 3.95 -8.11 -0.89
N GLY A 32 3.13 -7.08 -1.15
CA GLY A 32 1.68 -7.15 -1.09
C GLY A 32 1.19 -8.29 -1.98
N GLU A 33 0.89 -9.40 -1.30
CA GLU A 33 0.06 -10.53 -1.67
C GLU A 33 -0.57 -10.37 -3.06
N GLU A 34 -0.21 -11.27 -3.98
CA GLU A 34 -0.69 -11.27 -5.37
C GLU A 34 -2.20 -11.03 -5.43
N THR A 35 -2.60 -9.77 -5.64
CA THR A 35 -4.00 -9.39 -5.44
C THR A 35 -4.88 -10.26 -6.34
N PRO A 36 -5.86 -11.00 -5.78
CA PRO A 36 -6.70 -11.92 -6.57
C PRO A 36 -7.42 -11.19 -7.71
N PHE A 37 -7.57 -9.87 -7.56
CA PHE A 37 -8.09 -8.95 -8.56
C PHE A 37 -7.27 -8.94 -9.87
N LYS A 38 -5.94 -9.00 -9.80
CA LYS A 38 -5.09 -9.03 -11.00
C LYS A 38 -5.34 -10.28 -11.84
N ARG A 39 -5.54 -11.44 -11.19
CA ARG A 39 -5.89 -12.70 -11.87
C ARG A 39 -7.28 -12.65 -12.49
N LEU A 40 -8.27 -12.07 -11.79
CA LEU A 40 -9.64 -11.87 -12.30
C LEU A 40 -9.66 -10.99 -13.56
N ILE A 41 -8.87 -9.92 -13.61
CA ILE A 41 -8.77 -9.06 -14.78
C ILE A 41 -8.25 -9.84 -16.00
N PHE A 42 -7.20 -10.64 -15.84
CA PHE A 42 -6.65 -11.44 -16.94
C PHE A 42 -7.63 -12.50 -17.44
N ILE A 43 -8.39 -13.15 -16.55
CA ILE A 43 -9.43 -14.11 -16.93
C ILE A 43 -10.55 -13.42 -17.71
N GLY A 44 -11.04 -12.28 -17.21
CA GLY A 44 -12.08 -11.50 -17.89
C GLY A 44 -11.64 -11.03 -19.28
N LEU A 45 -10.40 -10.53 -19.40
CA LEU A 45 -9.82 -10.12 -20.68
C LEU A 45 -9.73 -11.29 -21.66
N GLY A 46 -9.26 -12.46 -21.21
CA GLY A 46 -9.14 -13.66 -22.04
C GLY A 46 -10.49 -14.13 -22.60
N ILE A 47 -11.53 -14.18 -21.75
CA ILE A 47 -12.88 -14.55 -22.19
C ILE A 47 -13.40 -13.55 -23.22
N GLY A 48 -13.22 -12.25 -22.99
CA GLY A 48 -13.66 -11.21 -23.92
C GLY A 48 -13.05 -11.36 -25.31
N VAL A 49 -11.74 -11.61 -25.38
CA VAL A 49 -11.04 -11.82 -26.67
C VAL A 49 -11.57 -13.05 -27.41
N VAL A 50 -11.81 -14.16 -26.72
CA VAL A 50 -12.34 -15.39 -27.32
C VAL A 50 -13.74 -15.17 -27.89
N VAL A 51 -14.61 -14.47 -27.16
CA VAL A 51 -15.97 -14.15 -27.62
C VAL A 51 -15.93 -13.27 -28.87
N VAL A 52 -15.09 -12.23 -28.90
CA VAL A 52 -14.95 -11.36 -30.07
C VAL A 52 -14.44 -12.15 -31.28
N ALA A 53 -13.45 -13.02 -31.11
CA ALA A 53 -12.93 -13.86 -32.17
C ALA A 53 -14.01 -14.81 -32.74
N LEU A 54 -14.83 -15.40 -31.87
CA LEU A 54 -15.95 -16.26 -32.27
C LEU A 54 -17.02 -15.48 -33.06
N VAL A 55 -17.34 -14.26 -32.64
CA VAL A 55 -18.28 -13.39 -33.36
C VAL A 55 -17.74 -13.06 -34.76
N ILE A 56 -16.47 -12.67 -34.86
CA ILE A 56 -15.84 -12.37 -36.17
C ILE A 56 -15.83 -13.60 -37.08
N TRP A 57 -15.62 -14.80 -36.53
CA TRP A 57 -15.59 -16.02 -37.31
C TRP A 57 -16.98 -16.47 -37.82
N LEU A 58 -18.03 -16.14 -37.07
CA LEU A 58 -19.41 -16.47 -37.43
C LEU A 58 -20.05 -15.47 -38.42
N VAL A 59 -19.49 -14.26 -38.52
CA VAL A 59 -19.90 -13.21 -39.48
C VAL A 59 -19.20 -13.43 -40.81
#